data_AF-A0A9W9IES0-F1
#
_entry.id   AF-A0A9W9IES0-F1
#
_cell.length_a   1.000
_cell.length_b   1.000
_cell.length_c   1.000
_cell.angle_alpha   90.00
_cell.angle_beta   90.00
_cell.angle_gamma   90.00
#
_symmetry.space_group_name_H-M   'P 1'
#
loop_
_entity.id
_entity.type
_entity.pdbx_description
1 polymer ?
#
loop_
_entity_poly.entity_id
_entity_poly.type
_entity_poly.pdbx_seq_one_letter_code
_entity_poly.pdbx_strand_id
1 'polypeptide(L)'
;MLREDRQTLVSPGNYIVRDHEDQTPITVQLTTKKAPRRVTTKDQSSGSLGQTTLFRRTIRARDTICAISKGSAMVTKSDKPYRGLTASHIFPTSQLEEWNRHNYRLYITDPSPATEIGQSGLYSPQNGLLLSTTVHEDFDAFLVGVDPDADYKIIIFGGDPTGLGGARLKDSARNGTNPNNRVSAELLRWHLRMCVYSNMKANADPGPEWEEDLGSDDMGQILEQPDAGERMEVELFTRLGPRVA
;
A
#
# COMPACT_ATOMS: atom_id res chain seq x y z
N MET A 1 -12.59 21.38 27.46
CA MET A 1 -12.01 22.40 26.58
C MET A 1 -10.51 22.16 26.55
N LEU A 2 -10.03 21.41 25.54
CA LEU A 2 -8.61 21.19 25.27
C LEU A 2 -8.45 21.42 23.77
N ARG A 3 -8.04 22.63 23.43
CA ARG A 3 -7.48 22.98 22.13
C ARG A 3 -6.12 23.61 22.41
N GLU A 4 -5.18 23.31 21.54
CA GLU A 4 -3.74 23.70 21.56
C GLU A 4 -2.82 22.75 22.33
N ASP A 5 -2.48 21.62 21.70
CA ASP A 5 -1.16 21.48 21.07
C ASP A 5 -1.17 20.30 20.09
N ARG A 6 -0.60 20.45 18.89
CA ARG A 6 -0.71 19.45 17.80
C ARG A 6 0.10 18.16 18.02
N GLN A 7 0.62 17.93 19.22
CA GLN A 7 1.45 16.78 19.58
C GLN A 7 1.45 16.49 21.10
N THR A 8 0.37 16.79 21.83
CA THR A 8 0.28 16.33 23.23
C THR A 8 0.14 14.81 23.25
N LEU A 9 1.22 14.12 23.64
CA LEU A 9 1.18 12.69 23.93
C LEU A 9 0.11 12.43 24.98
N VAL A 10 -0.88 11.63 24.60
CA VAL A 10 -1.94 11.19 25.49
C VAL A 10 -1.32 10.20 26.48
N SER A 11 -1.43 10.47 27.78
CA SER A 11 -0.91 9.57 28.82
C SER A 11 -1.67 8.23 28.81
N PRO A 12 -1.11 7.12 29.31
CA PRO A 12 -1.90 5.90 29.49
C PRO A 12 -3.09 6.16 30.44
N GLY A 13 -4.29 5.70 30.07
CA GLY A 13 -5.50 5.95 30.86
C GLY A 13 -6.80 5.53 30.18
N ASN A 14 -7.92 5.78 30.85
CA ASN A 14 -9.25 5.52 30.31
C ASN A 14 -9.77 6.76 29.58
N TYR A 15 -10.07 6.60 28.29
CA TYR A 15 -10.51 7.69 27.42
C TYR A 15 -11.92 7.44 26.92
N ILE A 16 -12.72 8.52 26.85
CA ILE A 16 -13.99 8.53 26.14
C ILE A 16 -13.74 9.18 24.79
N VAL A 17 -13.94 8.43 23.71
CA VAL A 17 -13.92 8.99 22.36
C VAL A 17 -15.23 9.74 22.15
N ARG A 18 -15.15 10.99 21.68
CA ARG A 18 -16.31 11.83 21.43
C ARG A 18 -16.34 12.26 19.98
N ASP A 19 -17.53 12.37 19.44
CA ASP A 19 -17.74 12.98 18.14
C ASP A 19 -17.30 14.45 18.18
N HIS A 20 -16.65 14.88 17.11
CA HIS A 20 -16.07 16.22 17.07
C HIS A 20 -17.16 17.30 16.98
N GLU A 21 -18.27 17.03 16.27
CA GLU A 21 -19.34 17.98 16.01
C GLU A 21 -20.28 18.13 17.21
N ASP A 22 -20.77 17.02 17.75
CA ASP A 22 -21.81 17.05 18.80
C ASP A 22 -21.31 16.69 20.21
N GLN A 23 -20.03 16.32 20.34
CA GLN A 23 -19.37 15.94 21.60
C GLN A 23 -19.99 14.72 22.29
N THR A 24 -20.83 13.95 21.59
CA THR A 24 -21.44 12.74 22.12
C THR A 24 -20.42 11.61 22.19
N PRO A 25 -20.52 10.72 23.20
CA PRO A 25 -19.65 9.55 23.28
C PRO A 25 -19.85 8.64 22.07
N ILE A 26 -18.75 8.30 21.39
CA ILE A 26 -18.75 7.29 20.33
C ILE A 26 -18.54 5.93 20.99
N THR A 27 -19.49 5.02 20.76
CA THR A 27 -19.32 3.62 21.14
C THR A 27 -18.29 2.97 20.24
N VAL A 28 -17.10 2.71 20.78
CA VAL A 28 -16.04 1.97 20.09
C VAL A 28 -16.28 0.47 20.28
N GLN A 29 -16.34 -0.27 19.18
CA GLN A 29 -16.44 -1.73 19.19
C GLN A 29 -15.22 -2.36 18.54
N LEU A 30 -14.89 -3.57 18.99
CA LEU A 30 -13.83 -4.36 18.36
C LEU A 30 -14.28 -4.77 16.96
N THR A 31 -13.40 -4.56 15.98
CA THR A 31 -13.63 -5.05 14.62
C THR A 31 -13.17 -6.50 14.50
N THR A 32 -13.96 -7.32 13.80
CA THR A 32 -13.58 -8.67 13.38
C THR A 32 -12.81 -8.66 12.05
N LYS A 33 -12.71 -7.50 11.39
CA LYS A 33 -12.01 -7.34 10.12
C LYS A 33 -10.51 -7.49 10.32
N LYS A 34 -9.86 -8.12 9.34
CA LYS A 34 -8.41 -8.29 9.29
C LYS A 34 -7.90 -7.67 7.99
N ALA A 35 -6.70 -7.09 8.05
CA ALA A 35 -5.96 -6.76 6.84
C ALA A 35 -5.63 -8.07 6.12
N PRO A 36 -5.76 -8.12 4.78
CA PRO A 36 -5.37 -9.30 4.04
C PRO A 36 -3.84 -9.41 4.03
N ARG A 37 -3.28 -10.62 4.00
CA ARG A 37 -1.82 -10.76 3.90
C ARG A 37 -1.33 -10.39 2.49
N ARG A 38 -0.11 -9.87 2.40
CA ARG A 38 0.54 -9.45 1.14
C ARG A 38 1.92 -10.10 1.03
N VAL A 39 2.35 -10.32 -0.21
CA VAL A 39 3.72 -10.68 -0.54
C VAL A 39 4.34 -9.52 -1.30
N THR A 40 5.53 -9.12 -0.89
CA THR A 40 6.26 -8.04 -1.54
C THR A 40 6.49 -8.38 -3.01
N THR A 41 5.93 -7.58 -3.90
CA THR A 41 6.06 -7.83 -5.35
C THR A 41 7.50 -7.62 -5.77
N LYS A 42 8.23 -8.71 -6.06
CA LYS A 42 9.61 -8.66 -6.59
C LYS A 42 9.56 -8.27 -8.08
N ASP A 43 10.38 -7.30 -8.50
CA ASP A 43 10.49 -6.83 -9.89
C ASP A 43 11.14 -7.95 -10.74
N GLN A 44 10.35 -8.95 -11.17
CA GLN A 44 10.85 -10.07 -11.96
C GLN A 44 11.23 -9.58 -13.37
N SER A 45 12.52 -9.67 -13.70
CA SER A 45 13.11 -9.21 -14.95
C SER A 45 12.76 -10.05 -16.18
N SER A 46 12.02 -11.15 -16.04
CA SER A 46 11.75 -12.09 -17.13
C SER A 46 10.27 -12.43 -17.24
N GLY A 47 9.61 -11.87 -18.26
CA GLY A 47 8.26 -12.29 -18.69
C GLY A 47 7.08 -11.39 -18.28
N SER A 48 7.34 -10.13 -17.89
CA SER A 48 6.27 -9.16 -17.56
C SER A 48 5.40 -8.85 -18.79
N LEU A 49 4.08 -8.99 -18.68
CA LEU A 49 3.13 -8.61 -19.73
C LEU A 49 3.21 -7.11 -20.10
N GLY A 50 2.62 -6.76 -21.24
CA GLY A 50 2.58 -5.37 -21.74
C GLY A 50 2.03 -4.37 -20.71
N GLN A 51 0.97 -4.74 -19.98
CA GLN A 51 0.34 -3.91 -18.95
C GLN A 51 1.27 -3.65 -17.76
N THR A 52 1.93 -4.68 -17.22
CA THR A 52 2.92 -4.52 -16.13
C THR A 52 4.06 -3.59 -16.54
N THR A 53 4.52 -3.70 -17.78
CA THR A 53 5.55 -2.82 -18.34
C THR A 53 5.06 -1.36 -18.44
N LEU A 54 3.83 -1.16 -18.92
CA LEU A 54 3.20 0.16 -19.04
C LEU A 54 2.98 0.80 -17.67
N PHE A 55 2.37 0.09 -16.73
CA PHE A 55 2.18 0.53 -15.34
C PHE A 55 3.50 1.02 -14.74
N ARG A 56 4.54 0.18 -14.80
CA ARG A 56 5.85 0.51 -14.25
C ARG A 56 6.47 1.73 -14.91
N ARG A 57 6.40 1.83 -16.24
CA ARG A 57 6.93 2.98 -16.98
C ARG A 57 6.20 4.27 -16.60
N THR A 58 4.88 4.21 -16.50
CA THR A 58 4.04 5.37 -16.18
C THR A 58 4.27 5.86 -14.74
N ILE A 59 4.34 4.95 -13.77
CA ILE A 59 4.66 5.28 -12.37
C ILE A 59 6.07 5.88 -12.24
N ARG A 60 7.07 5.28 -12.91
CA ARG A 60 8.45 5.78 -12.93
C ARG A 60 8.55 7.19 -13.53
N ALA A 61 7.86 7.43 -14.65
CA ALA A 61 7.82 8.75 -15.29
C ALA A 61 7.07 9.79 -14.45
N ARG A 62 5.99 9.38 -13.76
CA ARG A 62 5.21 10.25 -12.89
C ARG A 62 6.01 10.69 -11.67
N ASP A 63 6.51 9.73 -10.90
CA ASP A 63 7.04 10.00 -9.56
C ASP A 63 8.53 10.32 -9.58
N THR A 64 9.29 9.69 -10.48
CA THR A 64 10.76 9.77 -10.64
C THR A 64 11.60 9.33 -9.43
N ILE A 65 11.06 9.46 -8.22
CA ILE A 65 11.69 9.24 -6.92
C ILE A 65 10.67 8.61 -5.96
N CYS A 66 11.11 8.09 -4.82
CA CYS A 66 10.20 7.49 -3.84
C CYS A 66 9.12 8.50 -3.38
N ALA A 67 7.85 8.17 -3.62
CA ALA A 67 6.68 9.00 -3.33
C ALA A 67 6.47 9.24 -1.83
N ILE A 68 6.90 8.28 -1.00
CA ILE A 68 6.86 8.32 0.46
C ILE A 68 8.31 8.43 0.96
N SER A 69 8.92 9.59 0.73
CA SER A 69 10.24 9.91 1.26
C SER A 69 10.38 11.39 1.55
N LYS A 70 11.17 11.74 2.57
CA LYS A 70 11.50 13.14 2.90
C LYS A 70 12.46 13.79 1.89
N GLY A 71 13.21 13.00 1.13
CA GLY A 71 14.32 13.49 0.30
C GLY A 71 13.92 13.95 -1.10
N SER A 72 14.67 14.91 -1.64
CA SER A 72 14.63 15.29 -3.07
C SER A 72 15.64 14.47 -3.84
N ALA A 73 15.15 13.67 -4.79
CA ALA A 73 15.84 12.97 -5.88
C ALA A 73 17.29 12.46 -5.70
N MET A 74 17.43 11.14 -5.88
CA MET A 74 18.57 10.59 -6.61
C MET A 74 18.07 9.86 -7.87
N VAL A 75 17.44 10.59 -8.81
CA VAL A 75 17.69 10.26 -10.22
C VAL A 75 19.14 10.68 -10.45
N THR A 76 20.06 9.81 -10.07
CA THR A 76 21.46 9.98 -10.44
C THR A 76 21.51 10.03 -11.97
N LYS A 77 22.42 10.82 -12.56
CA LYS A 77 22.84 10.68 -13.96
C LYS A 77 23.58 9.34 -14.14
N SER A 78 22.94 8.26 -13.72
CA SER A 78 23.39 6.89 -13.72
C SER A 78 22.67 6.16 -14.84
N ASP A 79 23.32 5.15 -15.40
CA ASP A 79 22.72 4.25 -16.40
C ASP A 79 21.48 3.51 -15.85
N LYS A 80 21.26 3.53 -14.53
CA LYS A 80 20.13 2.88 -13.84
C LYS A 80 19.41 3.86 -12.89
N PRO A 81 18.66 4.85 -13.42
CA PRO A 81 18.06 5.93 -12.64
C PRO A 81 16.98 5.46 -11.64
N TYR A 82 16.42 4.27 -11.83
CA TYR A 82 15.38 3.69 -10.97
C TYR A 82 15.88 2.54 -10.09
N ARG A 83 17.22 2.38 -9.95
CA ARG A 83 17.78 1.34 -9.07
C ARG A 83 17.32 1.59 -7.64
N GLY A 84 16.79 0.54 -6.99
CA GLY A 84 16.26 0.63 -5.62
C GLY A 84 14.86 1.26 -5.53
N LEU A 85 14.19 1.46 -6.68
CA LEU A 85 12.81 1.93 -6.75
C LEU A 85 11.90 0.90 -7.43
N THR A 86 10.77 0.63 -6.80
CA THR A 86 9.75 -0.33 -7.25
C THR A 86 8.44 0.40 -7.50
N ALA A 87 7.79 0.12 -8.64
CA ALA A 87 6.42 0.56 -8.88
C ALA A 87 5.50 -0.41 -8.13
N SER A 88 5.02 0.03 -6.96
CA SER A 88 4.20 -0.77 -6.06
C SER A 88 2.71 -0.51 -6.31
N HIS A 89 1.90 -1.56 -6.20
CA HIS A 89 0.45 -1.44 -6.23
C HIS A 89 -0.09 -1.07 -4.84
N ILE A 90 -1.07 -0.18 -4.77
CA ILE A 90 -1.74 0.17 -3.51
C ILE A 90 -2.66 -0.96 -3.09
N PHE A 91 -3.62 -1.28 -3.94
CA PHE A 91 -4.43 -2.48 -3.85
C PHE A 91 -3.68 -3.63 -4.54
N PRO A 92 -3.43 -4.75 -3.84
CA PRO A 92 -2.60 -5.81 -4.37
C PRO A 92 -3.29 -6.52 -5.53
N THR A 93 -2.55 -6.80 -6.60
CA THR A 93 -3.05 -7.55 -7.77
C THR A 93 -3.42 -8.98 -7.42
N SER A 94 -2.92 -9.52 -6.31
CA SER A 94 -3.24 -10.85 -5.83
C SER A 94 -4.66 -11.01 -5.29
N GLN A 95 -5.39 -9.90 -5.08
CA GLN A 95 -6.74 -9.91 -4.51
C GLN A 95 -7.81 -9.52 -5.53
N LEU A 96 -7.68 -10.03 -6.76
CA LEU A 96 -8.62 -9.74 -7.85
C LEU A 96 -10.06 -10.18 -7.51
N GLU A 97 -10.24 -11.29 -6.80
CA GLU A 97 -11.57 -11.71 -6.37
C GLU A 97 -12.22 -10.68 -5.43
N GLU A 98 -11.49 -10.23 -4.42
CA GLU A 98 -11.95 -9.19 -3.50
C GLU A 98 -12.23 -7.85 -4.19
N TRP A 99 -11.37 -7.50 -5.15
CA TRP A 99 -11.53 -6.33 -6.01
C TRP A 99 -12.86 -6.37 -6.77
N ASN A 100 -13.18 -7.51 -7.37
CA ASN A 100 -14.40 -7.71 -8.13
C ASN A 100 -15.63 -7.78 -7.22
N ARG A 101 -15.53 -8.54 -6.12
CA ARG A 101 -16.62 -8.74 -5.13
C ARG A 101 -17.16 -7.42 -4.58
N HIS A 102 -16.29 -6.45 -4.35
CA HIS A 102 -16.66 -5.14 -3.81
C HIS A 102 -16.73 -4.04 -4.88
N ASN A 103 -16.54 -4.40 -6.16
CA ASN A 103 -16.53 -3.46 -7.28
C ASN A 103 -15.56 -2.28 -7.07
N TYR A 104 -14.35 -2.56 -6.56
CA TYR A 104 -13.32 -1.55 -6.33
C TYR A 104 -12.78 -0.92 -7.61
N ARG A 105 -13.15 -1.46 -8.79
CA ARG A 105 -12.95 -0.79 -10.09
C ARG A 105 -13.48 0.64 -10.12
N LEU A 106 -14.52 0.95 -9.33
CA LEU A 106 -15.07 2.31 -9.19
C LEU A 106 -14.07 3.32 -8.58
N TYR A 107 -13.03 2.86 -7.90
CA TYR A 107 -11.96 3.70 -7.35
C TYR A 107 -10.92 4.12 -8.39
N ILE A 108 -11.03 3.61 -9.62
CA ILE A 108 -10.19 3.95 -10.76
C ILE A 108 -11.00 4.79 -11.73
N THR A 109 -10.60 6.05 -11.89
CA THR A 109 -11.20 7.00 -12.84
C THR A 109 -10.48 7.03 -14.19
N ASP A 110 -9.34 6.33 -14.30
CA ASP A 110 -8.55 6.21 -15.51
C ASP A 110 -9.37 5.56 -16.65
N PRO A 111 -9.62 6.29 -17.76
CA PRO A 111 -10.40 5.81 -18.89
C PRO A 111 -9.56 5.01 -19.90
N SER A 112 -8.28 4.76 -19.63
CA SER A 112 -7.39 4.03 -20.53
C SER A 112 -7.97 2.63 -20.87
N PRO A 113 -7.74 2.13 -22.09
CA PRO A 113 -8.33 0.87 -22.52
C PRO A 113 -7.78 -0.31 -21.73
N ALA A 114 -8.55 -1.40 -21.66
CA ALA A 114 -8.17 -2.63 -20.96
C ALA A 114 -6.84 -3.25 -21.46
N THR A 115 -6.46 -2.97 -22.71
CA THR A 115 -5.14 -3.34 -23.26
C THR A 115 -3.97 -2.70 -22.52
N GLU A 116 -4.18 -1.56 -21.85
CA GLU A 116 -3.16 -0.83 -21.11
C GLU A 116 -3.22 -1.06 -19.60
N ILE A 117 -4.43 -1.09 -19.03
CA ILE A 117 -4.63 -1.13 -17.56
C ILE A 117 -5.23 -2.44 -17.03
N GLY A 118 -5.44 -3.44 -17.89
CA GLY A 118 -6.15 -4.68 -17.56
C GLY A 118 -7.67 -4.50 -17.59
N GLN A 119 -8.41 -5.60 -17.72
CA GLN A 119 -9.89 -5.53 -17.66
C GLN A 119 -10.35 -5.08 -16.27
N SER A 120 -9.63 -5.53 -15.23
CA SER A 120 -9.83 -5.14 -13.85
C SER A 120 -9.46 -3.69 -13.52
N GLY A 121 -8.67 -3.01 -14.37
CA GLY A 121 -8.12 -1.68 -14.09
C GLY A 121 -7.01 -1.65 -13.03
N LEU A 122 -6.57 -2.82 -12.52
CA LEU A 122 -5.56 -2.91 -11.45
C LEU A 122 -4.18 -2.37 -11.87
N TYR A 123 -3.87 -2.38 -13.17
CA TYR A 123 -2.62 -1.82 -13.71
C TYR A 123 -2.75 -0.33 -14.07
N SER A 124 -3.82 0.33 -13.67
CA SER A 124 -3.90 1.78 -13.75
C SER A 124 -2.85 2.43 -12.84
N PRO A 125 -2.18 3.51 -13.26
CA PRO A 125 -1.25 4.26 -12.40
C PRO A 125 -1.93 4.84 -11.15
N GLN A 126 -3.26 4.96 -11.14
CA GLN A 126 -4.00 5.39 -9.95
C GLN A 126 -3.92 4.38 -8.80
N ASN A 127 -3.68 3.11 -9.11
CA ASN A 127 -3.42 2.04 -8.15
C ASN A 127 -1.93 1.91 -7.82
N GLY A 128 -1.08 2.89 -8.12
CA GLY A 128 0.36 2.73 -7.99
C GLY A 128 1.09 3.89 -7.33
N LEU A 129 2.22 3.57 -6.69
CA LEU A 129 3.22 4.49 -6.17
C LEU A 129 4.64 4.01 -6.50
N LEU A 130 5.55 4.93 -6.79
CA LEU A 130 6.97 4.59 -6.85
C LEU A 130 7.56 4.63 -5.44
N LEU A 131 8.04 3.50 -4.93
CA LEU A 131 8.56 3.37 -3.56
C LEU A 131 10.01 2.88 -3.57
N SER A 132 10.82 3.35 -2.62
CA SER A 132 12.12 2.74 -2.34
C SER A 132 11.95 1.36 -1.71
N THR A 133 12.89 0.44 -1.92
CA THR A 133 12.82 -0.95 -1.42
C THR A 133 12.32 -1.06 0.03
N THR A 134 12.95 -0.37 0.99
CA THR A 134 12.53 -0.42 2.41
C THR A 134 11.10 0.10 2.64
N VAL A 135 10.74 1.20 1.98
CA VAL A 135 9.40 1.77 2.11
C VAL A 135 8.36 0.88 1.43
N HIS A 136 8.73 0.16 0.37
CA HIS A 136 7.86 -0.80 -0.30
C HIS A 136 7.53 -1.98 0.60
N GLU A 137 8.53 -2.53 1.28
CA GLU A 137 8.39 -3.60 2.28
C GLU A 137 7.46 -3.15 3.41
N ASP A 138 7.73 -1.98 4.02
CA ASP A 138 6.89 -1.42 5.08
C ASP A 138 5.45 -1.12 4.61
N PHE A 139 5.29 -0.71 3.36
CA PHE A 139 3.98 -0.42 2.77
C PHE A 139 3.18 -1.70 2.57
N ASP A 140 3.78 -2.75 2.01
CA ASP A 140 3.13 -4.06 1.82
C ASP A 140 2.82 -4.75 3.16
N ALA A 141 3.66 -4.56 4.19
CA ALA A 141 3.41 -5.00 5.57
C ALA A 141 2.36 -4.15 6.32
N PHE A 142 1.81 -3.13 5.67
CA PHE A 142 0.88 -2.16 6.25
C PHE A 142 1.43 -1.39 7.46
N LEU A 143 2.75 -1.23 7.57
CA LEU A 143 3.42 -0.41 8.58
C LEU A 143 3.44 1.08 8.19
N VAL A 144 3.21 1.39 6.92
CA VAL A 144 3.14 2.75 6.38
C VAL A 144 1.84 2.97 5.63
N GLY A 145 1.10 4.00 6.03
CA GLY A 145 -0.15 4.44 5.39
C GLY A 145 -0.09 5.91 4.95
N VAL A 146 -1.04 6.32 4.12
CA VAL A 146 -1.22 7.72 3.71
C VAL A 146 -2.68 8.08 3.90
N ASP A 147 -2.94 9.18 4.61
CA ASP A 147 -4.28 9.71 4.83
C ASP A 147 -4.58 10.83 3.82
N PRO A 148 -5.36 10.55 2.76
CA PRO A 148 -5.70 11.56 1.76
C PRO A 148 -6.63 12.65 2.32
N ASP A 149 -7.35 12.40 3.41
CA ASP A 149 -8.27 13.35 4.04
C ASP A 149 -7.53 14.32 4.98
N ALA A 150 -6.39 13.90 5.53
CA ALA A 150 -5.46 14.74 6.27
C ALA A 150 -4.35 15.31 5.37
N ASP A 151 -4.71 15.84 4.20
CA ASP A 151 -3.79 16.44 3.23
C ASP A 151 -2.67 15.49 2.72
N TYR A 152 -3.00 14.20 2.58
CA TYR A 152 -2.06 13.14 2.20
C TYR A 152 -0.90 12.98 3.18
N LYS A 153 -1.20 13.07 4.48
CA LYS A 153 -0.25 12.87 5.56
C LYS A 153 0.19 11.40 5.62
N ILE A 154 1.49 11.18 5.74
CA ILE A 154 2.11 9.86 5.94
C ILE A 154 1.95 9.47 7.42
N ILE A 155 1.46 8.26 7.65
CA ILE A 155 1.23 7.68 8.97
C ILE A 155 2.10 6.43 9.10
N ILE A 156 2.86 6.34 10.19
CA ILE A 156 3.73 5.21 10.49
C ILE A 156 3.14 4.45 11.68
N PHE A 157 3.02 3.13 11.52
CA PHE A 157 2.46 2.21 12.53
C PHE A 157 3.52 1.37 13.22
N GLY A 158 4.78 1.46 12.78
CA GLY A 158 5.95 0.83 13.40
C GLY A 158 6.99 1.85 13.89
N GLY A 159 8.26 1.44 13.91
CA GLY A 159 9.37 2.36 14.19
C GLY A 159 9.56 3.38 13.07
N ASP A 160 9.88 4.63 13.42
CA ASP A 160 10.10 5.71 12.45
C ASP A 160 11.54 6.26 12.49
N PRO A 161 12.57 5.45 12.18
CA PRO A 161 13.96 5.87 12.29
C PRO A 161 14.34 6.97 11.29
N THR A 162 13.59 7.10 10.19
CA THR A 162 13.81 8.11 9.15
C THR A 162 12.88 9.33 9.31
N GLY A 163 11.99 9.29 10.31
CA GLY A 163 11.07 10.35 10.68
C GLY A 163 9.95 10.61 9.67
N LEU A 164 9.63 9.68 8.77
CA LEU A 164 8.64 9.85 7.70
C LEU A 164 7.25 10.26 8.20
N GLY A 165 6.92 9.93 9.45
CA GLY A 165 5.64 10.25 10.08
C GLY A 165 5.33 11.75 10.02
N GLY A 166 4.11 12.06 9.59
CA GLY A 166 3.63 13.43 9.47
C GLY A 166 4.13 14.20 8.25
N ALA A 167 5.08 13.65 7.47
CA ALA A 167 5.41 14.19 6.16
C ALA A 167 4.21 14.02 5.21
N ARG A 168 4.27 14.69 4.06
CA ARG A 168 3.21 14.65 3.04
C ARG A 168 3.65 13.82 1.84
N LEU A 169 2.73 13.04 1.27
CA LEU A 169 2.96 12.32 0.02
C LEU A 169 3.44 13.29 -1.07
N LYS A 170 4.42 12.88 -1.89
CA LYS A 170 4.99 13.74 -2.93
C LYS A 170 3.93 14.26 -3.91
N ASP A 171 4.14 15.50 -4.34
CA ASP A 171 3.21 16.19 -5.23
C ASP A 171 3.07 15.51 -6.60
N SER A 172 4.13 14.87 -7.11
CA SER A 172 4.09 14.10 -8.35
C SER A 172 3.01 13.01 -8.37
N ALA A 173 2.82 12.31 -7.25
CA ALA A 173 1.82 11.27 -7.12
C ALA A 173 0.40 11.85 -6.99
N ARG A 174 0.26 12.98 -6.28
CA ARG A 174 -1.03 13.62 -5.99
C ARG A 174 -1.57 14.46 -7.14
N ASN A 175 -0.70 15.24 -7.77
CA ASN A 175 -1.01 16.33 -8.69
C ASN A 175 -0.26 16.22 -10.01
N GLY A 176 0.18 15.02 -10.39
CA GLY A 176 0.85 14.77 -11.67
C GLY A 176 0.16 15.42 -12.87
N THR A 177 0.94 15.72 -13.91
CA THR A 177 0.52 16.49 -15.09
C THR A 177 -0.67 15.87 -15.83
N ASN A 178 -0.79 14.55 -15.81
CA ASN A 178 -1.96 13.82 -16.31
C ASN A 178 -2.88 13.45 -15.13
N PRO A 179 -4.11 13.99 -15.06
CA PRO A 179 -5.09 13.62 -14.03
C PRO A 179 -5.36 12.11 -13.94
N ASN A 180 -5.33 11.39 -15.07
CA ASN A 180 -5.56 9.95 -15.10
C ASN A 180 -4.43 9.16 -14.42
N ASN A 181 -3.27 9.77 -14.22
CA ASN A 181 -2.12 9.15 -13.55
C ASN A 181 -2.04 9.50 -12.07
N ARG A 182 -2.92 10.35 -11.52
CA ARG A 182 -2.89 10.72 -10.10
C ARG A 182 -3.27 9.53 -9.24
N VAL A 183 -2.61 9.37 -8.11
CA VAL A 183 -2.93 8.31 -7.16
C VAL A 183 -4.40 8.41 -6.71
N SER A 184 -5.09 7.28 -6.62
CA SER A 184 -6.48 7.24 -6.17
C SER A 184 -6.55 7.47 -4.66
N ALA A 185 -7.24 8.53 -4.25
CA ALA A 185 -7.51 8.80 -2.83
C ALA A 185 -8.30 7.65 -2.19
N GLU A 186 -9.27 7.06 -2.89
CA GLU A 186 -10.06 5.94 -2.36
C GLU A 186 -9.19 4.70 -2.07
N LEU A 187 -8.21 4.42 -2.92
CA LEU A 187 -7.27 3.32 -2.68
C LEU A 187 -6.32 3.61 -1.53
N LEU A 188 -5.89 4.86 -1.35
CA LEU A 188 -5.12 5.25 -0.16
C LEU A 188 -5.96 5.11 1.13
N ARG A 189 -7.26 5.46 1.10
CA ARG A 189 -8.17 5.23 2.24
C ARG A 189 -8.33 3.74 2.52
N TRP A 190 -8.47 2.92 1.48
CA TRP A 190 -8.51 1.46 1.63
C TRP A 190 -7.23 0.94 2.28
N HIS A 191 -6.06 1.36 1.79
CA HIS A 191 -4.77 0.94 2.31
C HIS A 191 -4.57 1.36 3.77
N LEU A 192 -4.88 2.62 4.09
CA LEU A 192 -4.80 3.12 5.47
C LEU A 192 -5.73 2.34 6.42
N ARG A 193 -6.92 1.95 5.95
CA ARG A 193 -7.81 1.09 6.72
C ARG A 193 -7.18 -0.28 6.99
N MET A 194 -6.45 -0.85 6.03
CA MET A 194 -5.70 -2.09 6.25
C MET A 194 -4.54 -1.90 7.25
N CYS A 195 -3.84 -0.76 7.22
CA CYS A 195 -2.86 -0.41 8.26
C CYS A 195 -3.47 -0.39 9.65
N VAL A 196 -4.66 0.20 9.80
CA VAL A 196 -5.40 0.19 11.08
C VAL A 196 -5.79 -1.24 11.47
N TYR A 197 -6.33 -2.03 10.55
CA TYR A 197 -6.71 -3.42 10.83
C TYR A 197 -5.53 -4.33 11.18
N SER A 198 -4.34 -4.05 10.64
CA SER A 198 -3.13 -4.82 10.95
C SER A 198 -2.57 -4.46 12.33
N ASN A 199 -2.50 -3.16 12.64
CA ASN A 199 -1.72 -2.64 13.76
C ASN A 199 -2.52 -2.24 15.00
N MET A 200 -3.84 -2.05 14.89
CA MET A 200 -4.69 -1.56 16.00
C MET A 200 -5.66 -2.63 16.52
N LYS A 201 -5.17 -3.85 16.80
CA LYS A 201 -5.98 -4.94 17.38
C LYS A 201 -5.90 -4.96 18.91
N ALA A 202 -7.03 -5.23 19.55
CA ALA A 202 -7.14 -5.30 21.01
C ALA A 202 -6.48 -6.55 21.63
N ASN A 203 -6.34 -7.63 20.85
CA ASN A 203 -5.62 -8.84 21.25
C ASN A 203 -4.42 -8.99 20.32
N ALA A 204 -3.24 -8.62 20.82
CA ALA A 204 -1.97 -8.78 20.15
C ALA A 204 -1.47 -10.23 20.25
N ASP A 205 -2.29 -11.22 19.90
CA ASP A 205 -1.70 -12.51 19.55
C ASP A 205 -0.94 -12.28 18.25
N PRO A 206 0.41 -12.40 18.26
CA PRO A 206 1.16 -12.28 17.04
C PRO A 206 0.65 -13.38 16.10
N GLY A 207 0.01 -12.97 15.02
CA GLY A 207 -0.30 -13.91 13.94
C GLY A 207 1.01 -14.50 13.43
N PRO A 208 0.99 -15.72 12.87
CA PRO A 208 2.20 -16.31 12.31
C PRO A 208 2.79 -15.34 11.27
N GLU A 209 4.04 -14.89 11.49
CA GLU A 209 4.77 -14.09 10.52
C GLU A 209 5.15 -14.99 9.35
N TRP A 210 4.97 -14.49 8.13
CA TRP A 210 5.45 -15.23 6.96
C TRP A 210 6.92 -14.99 6.77
N GLU A 211 7.68 -16.07 6.61
CA GLU A 211 9.06 -15.97 6.15
C GLU A 211 9.10 -15.35 4.75
N GLU A 212 9.84 -14.25 4.61
CA GLU A 212 9.96 -13.51 3.35
C GLU A 212 11.15 -14.01 2.49
N ASP A 213 12.16 -14.61 3.14
CA ASP A 213 13.34 -15.19 2.50
C ASP A 213 13.17 -16.70 2.31
N LEU A 214 12.25 -17.05 1.42
CA LEU A 214 12.08 -18.44 1.00
C LEU A 214 13.34 -18.91 0.24
N GLY A 215 13.87 -20.06 0.64
CA GLY A 215 15.09 -20.64 0.08
C GLY A 215 14.90 -21.22 -1.33
N SER A 216 15.78 -22.12 -1.77
CA SER A 216 15.71 -22.68 -3.13
C SER A 216 14.45 -23.51 -3.44
N ASP A 217 13.74 -23.96 -2.40
CA ASP A 217 12.46 -24.66 -2.49
C ASP A 217 11.35 -23.82 -1.86
N ASP A 218 11.01 -22.70 -2.51
CA ASP A 218 9.93 -21.79 -2.09
C ASP A 218 8.64 -22.56 -1.74
N MET A 219 8.27 -23.52 -2.59
CA MET A 219 6.98 -24.20 -2.50
C MET A 219 6.94 -25.21 -1.37
N GLY A 220 8.03 -25.97 -1.16
CA GLY A 220 8.16 -26.85 -0.01
C GLY A 220 8.13 -26.08 1.30
N GLN A 221 8.84 -24.95 1.38
CA GLN A 221 8.87 -24.12 2.58
C GLN A 221 7.52 -23.45 2.88
N ILE A 222 6.76 -23.04 1.86
CA ILE A 222 5.40 -22.55 2.05
C ILE A 222 4.49 -23.64 2.61
N LEU A 223 4.58 -24.88 2.10
CA LEU A 223 3.73 -26.00 2.53
C LEU A 223 3.98 -26.42 3.99
N GLU A 224 5.15 -26.11 4.54
CA GLU A 224 5.50 -26.36 5.94
C GLU A 224 4.91 -25.33 6.92
N GLN A 225 4.38 -24.20 6.42
CA GLN A 225 3.82 -23.14 7.25
C GLN A 225 2.34 -23.41 7.63
N PRO A 226 1.89 -23.00 8.83
CA PRO A 226 0.55 -23.30 9.34
C PRO A 226 -0.60 -22.70 8.51
N ASP A 227 -0.33 -21.73 7.64
CA ASP A 227 -1.28 -21.07 6.73
C ASP A 227 -0.83 -21.15 5.26
N ALA A 228 -0.15 -22.25 4.89
CA ALA A 228 0.35 -22.55 3.55
C ALA A 228 -0.66 -22.26 2.42
N GLY A 229 -1.94 -22.57 2.61
CA GLY A 229 -2.97 -22.34 1.60
C GLY A 229 -3.17 -20.87 1.25
N GLU A 230 -3.26 -19.99 2.25
CA GLU A 230 -3.36 -18.54 2.05
C GLU A 230 -2.08 -18.00 1.41
N ARG A 231 -0.90 -18.43 1.89
CA ARG A 231 0.38 -18.01 1.30
C ARG A 231 0.51 -18.43 -0.16
N MET A 232 0.11 -19.66 -0.48
CA MET A 232 0.16 -20.21 -1.83
C MET A 232 -0.72 -19.40 -2.78
N GLU A 233 -1.93 -19.06 -2.36
CA GLU A 233 -2.85 -18.24 -3.14
C GLU A 233 -2.24 -16.85 -3.43
N VAL A 234 -1.74 -16.18 -2.40
CA VAL A 234 -1.13 -14.85 -2.55
C VAL A 234 0.10 -14.90 -3.45
N GLU A 235 0.98 -15.89 -3.29
CA GLU A 235 2.17 -16.07 -4.14
C GLU A 235 1.79 -16.34 -5.60
N LEU A 236 0.86 -17.27 -5.85
CA LEU A 236 0.41 -17.61 -7.19
C LEU A 236 -0.22 -16.40 -7.88
N PHE A 237 -1.14 -15.68 -7.24
CA PHE A 237 -1.74 -14.51 -7.88
C PHE A 237 -0.80 -13.31 -7.97
N THR A 238 0.18 -13.17 -7.08
CA THR A 238 1.23 -12.14 -7.22
C THR A 238 2.11 -12.42 -8.44
N ARG A 239 2.54 -13.69 -8.62
CA ARG A 239 3.44 -14.10 -9.70
C ARG A 239 2.72 -14.29 -11.05
N LEU A 240 1.50 -14.81 -11.02
CA LEU A 240 0.74 -15.21 -12.21
C LEU A 240 -0.45 -14.30 -12.51
N GLY A 241 -0.92 -13.48 -11.57
CA GLY A 241 -2.04 -12.54 -11.77
C GLY A 241 -1.94 -11.68 -13.03
N PRO A 242 -0.74 -11.19 -13.43
CA PRO A 242 -0.56 -10.53 -14.73
C PRO A 242 -0.99 -11.35 -15.96
N ARG A 243 -1.02 -12.67 -15.88
CA ARG A 243 -1.43 -13.57 -16.96
C ARG A 243 -2.94 -13.82 -17.02
N VAL A 244 -3.69 -13.42 -15.99
CA VAL A 244 -5.10 -13.81 -15.80
C VAL A 244 -6.05 -12.61 -15.62
N ALA A 245 -5.52 -11.38 -15.50
CA ALA A 245 -6.26 -10.15 -15.13
C ALA A 245 -6.53 -9.16 -16.28
#